data_AF-A0A852LA95-F1
#
_entry.id   AF-A0A852LA95-F1
#
_cell.length_a   1.000
_cell.length_b   1.000
_cell.length_c   1.000
_cell.angle_alpha   90.00
_cell.angle_beta   90.00
_cell.angle_gamma   90.00
#
_symmetry.space_group_name_H-M   'P 1'
#
loop_
_entity.id
_entity.type
_entity.pdbx_description
1 polymer ?
#
loop_
_entity_poly.entity_id
_entity_poly.type
_entity_poly.pdbx_seq_one_letter_code
_entity_poly.pdbx_strand_id
1 'polypeptide(L)'
;MNALLLSAWFGHLRILQILVNAGAKINCVNRNGRSLLHCAAQRGHIQVVEFIMEDLEDVCVDETDKMDRTAFHLAAEHGQLEVVEFLVRLGCSYSAKDKEENTALHLAAKNGHLSVLQKIIDVGVELDEKNLEGLTALHLAAEGGHSACVKQLLEAGADVNAQTQKKMNCLHYAALHGYEEMARILLDAGIHTDTVNHQNSSATHIAVLQNFPAMVRLFIDAECDLDIPDNRQQTSLHIAAEHGRQDIAEMILIAGVNLKLTDKQGKTSLDVAARGNHINLADMIIKADRFYKWEKDNLNSDSNSWVAKHLTFKQDHRLETQHIRSVMWRLATKYLKPGEWKKLAHYWKFTDAHIRAIEQQWTGTKSYREHGHRMLLIWLHGVITAGENPIKGLYEGLVGIGRRDLAESIRKKANADSASPRKCIAM
;
A
#
# COMPACT_ATOMS: atom_id res chain seq x y z
N MET A 1 -9.97 -6.55 45.79
CA MET A 1 -8.95 -5.47 45.76
C MET A 1 -9.05 -4.74 47.10
N ASN A 2 -7.93 -4.42 47.74
CA ASN A 2 -7.93 -3.75 49.05
C ASN A 2 -8.67 -2.40 48.97
N ALA A 3 -9.41 -2.00 50.01
CA ALA A 3 -10.12 -0.72 50.08
C ALA A 3 -9.19 0.48 49.86
N LEU A 4 -7.94 0.39 50.34
CA LEU A 4 -6.91 1.40 50.13
C LEU A 4 -6.62 1.59 48.62
N LEU A 5 -6.35 0.49 47.90
CA LEU A 5 -6.09 0.51 46.46
C LEU A 5 -7.31 0.97 45.65
N LEU A 6 -8.53 0.63 46.09
CA LEU A 6 -9.76 1.13 45.45
C LEU A 6 -9.92 2.63 45.63
N SER A 7 -9.60 3.18 46.82
CA SER A 7 -9.66 4.61 47.04
C SER A 7 -8.71 5.38 46.13
N ALA A 8 -7.51 4.84 45.87
CA ALA A 8 -6.58 5.40 44.89
C ALA A 8 -7.06 5.25 43.44
N TRP A 9 -7.62 4.09 43.09
CA TRP A 9 -8.15 3.82 41.75
C TRP A 9 -9.33 4.70 41.35
N PHE A 10 -10.18 5.10 42.30
CA PHE A 10 -11.35 5.97 42.06
C PHE A 10 -11.09 7.44 42.40
N GLY A 11 -9.87 7.80 42.84
CA GLY A 11 -9.50 9.19 43.14
C GLY A 11 -10.15 9.73 44.42
N HIS A 12 -10.55 8.86 45.34
CA HIS A 12 -11.22 9.25 46.58
C HIS A 12 -10.20 9.64 47.66
N LEU A 13 -9.52 10.78 47.48
CA LEU A 13 -8.50 11.29 48.39
C LEU A 13 -8.97 11.31 49.85
N ARG A 14 -10.20 11.75 50.12
CA ARG A 14 -10.72 11.82 51.49
C ARG A 14 -10.84 10.44 52.14
N ILE A 15 -11.28 9.44 51.39
CA ILE A 15 -11.38 8.07 51.88
C ILE A 15 -9.97 7.51 52.10
N LEU A 16 -9.05 7.78 51.17
CA LEU A 16 -7.66 7.37 51.30
C LEU A 16 -7.03 7.92 52.59
N GLN A 17 -7.18 9.23 52.86
CA GLN A 17 -6.71 9.87 54.09
C GLN A 17 -7.31 9.24 55.35
N ILE A 18 -8.62 8.93 55.35
CA ILE A 18 -9.27 8.24 56.49
C ILE A 18 -8.65 6.86 56.71
N LEU A 19 -8.43 6.09 55.64
CA LEU A 19 -7.85 4.75 55.73
C LEU A 19 -6.40 4.78 56.21
N VAL A 20 -5.58 5.72 55.71
CA VAL A 20 -4.19 5.91 56.16
C VAL A 20 -4.15 6.30 57.64
N ASN A 21 -4.96 7.28 58.06
CA ASN A 21 -5.05 7.70 59.46
C ASN A 21 -5.57 6.61 60.40
N ALA A 22 -6.33 5.64 59.87
CA ALA A 22 -6.77 4.45 60.60
C ALA A 22 -5.71 3.34 60.67
N GLY A 23 -4.50 3.56 60.16
CA GLY A 23 -3.39 2.60 60.18
C GLY A 23 -3.43 1.54 59.08
N ALA A 24 -4.06 1.83 57.94
CA ALA A 24 -4.06 0.91 56.80
C ALA A 24 -2.64 0.68 56.28
N LYS A 25 -2.32 -0.57 55.92
CA LYS A 25 -1.02 -0.93 55.35
C LYS A 25 -0.84 -0.32 53.95
N ILE A 26 0.03 0.69 53.84
CA ILE A 26 0.29 1.48 52.62
C ILE A 26 0.94 0.62 51.53
N ASN A 27 1.92 -0.23 51.89
CA ASN A 27 2.68 -1.08 50.96
C ASN A 27 1.91 -2.34 50.53
N CYS A 28 0.62 -2.18 50.22
CA CYS A 28 -0.21 -3.23 49.68
C CYS A 28 -0.22 -3.18 48.16
N VAL A 29 -0.22 -4.35 47.53
CA VAL A 29 -0.25 -4.49 46.06
C VAL A 29 -1.44 -5.35 45.64
N ASN A 30 -1.96 -5.11 44.44
CA ASN A 30 -3.00 -5.94 43.86
C ASN A 30 -2.43 -7.23 43.21
N ARG A 31 -3.29 -8.02 42.55
CA ARG A 31 -2.88 -9.27 41.88
C ARG A 31 -1.82 -9.06 40.78
N ASN A 32 -1.74 -7.86 40.22
CA ASN A 32 -0.80 -7.48 39.17
C ASN A 32 0.46 -6.82 39.74
N GLY A 33 0.63 -6.79 41.08
CA GLY A 33 1.76 -6.11 41.73
C GLY A 33 1.62 -4.59 41.78
N ARG A 34 0.49 -4.01 41.35
CA ARG A 34 0.32 -2.55 41.35
C ARG A 34 0.10 -2.03 42.77
N SER A 35 0.93 -1.08 43.18
CA SER A 35 0.82 -0.32 44.42
C SER A 35 -0.22 0.80 44.32
N LEU A 36 -0.34 1.59 45.38
CA LEU A 36 -1.25 2.72 45.46
C LEU A 36 -0.94 3.77 44.38
N LEU A 37 0.35 4.09 44.21
CA LEU A 37 0.85 5.04 43.22
C LEU A 37 0.51 4.59 41.80
N HIS A 38 0.73 3.31 41.48
CA HIS A 38 0.36 2.72 40.19
C HIS A 38 -1.13 2.89 39.86
N CYS A 39 -2.02 2.60 40.82
CA CYS A 39 -3.46 2.72 40.61
C CYS A 39 -3.90 4.17 40.38
N ALA A 40 -3.37 5.12 41.14
CA ALA A 40 -3.68 6.53 41.01
C ALA A 40 -3.11 7.12 39.71
N ALA A 41 -1.86 6.77 39.37
CA ALA A 41 -1.17 7.24 38.16
C ALA A 41 -1.85 6.74 36.88
N GLN A 42 -2.26 5.47 36.84
CA GLN A 42 -2.99 4.89 35.72
C GLN A 42 -4.31 5.63 35.41
N ARG A 43 -4.95 6.17 36.46
CA ARG A 43 -6.27 6.80 36.37
C ARG A 43 -6.23 8.32 36.35
N GLY A 44 -5.05 8.92 36.43
CA GLY A 44 -4.88 10.38 36.36
C GLY A 44 -5.30 11.12 37.62
N HIS A 45 -5.33 10.46 38.78
CA HIS A 45 -5.77 11.10 40.02
C HIS A 45 -4.64 11.90 40.67
N ILE A 46 -4.31 13.06 40.11
CA ILE A 46 -3.17 13.89 40.51
C ILE A 46 -3.15 14.21 42.01
N GLN A 47 -4.27 14.63 42.60
CA GLN A 47 -4.35 14.93 44.03
C GLN A 47 -4.06 13.71 44.93
N VAL A 48 -4.36 12.52 44.43
CA VAL A 48 -4.01 11.28 45.14
C VAL A 48 -2.52 10.97 44.95
N VAL A 49 -1.97 11.18 43.75
CA VAL A 49 -0.53 11.01 43.48
C VAL A 49 0.30 11.97 44.33
N GLU A 50 -0.08 13.24 44.43
CA GLU A 50 0.54 14.27 45.27
C GLU A 50 0.53 13.83 46.74
N PHE A 51 -0.63 13.48 47.29
CA PHE A 51 -0.73 12.97 48.67
C PHE A 51 0.13 11.74 48.91
N ILE A 52 0.22 10.82 47.94
CA ILE A 52 1.05 9.61 48.07
C ILE A 52 2.53 9.94 48.14
N MET A 53 3.01 10.92 47.36
CA MET A 53 4.43 11.23 47.25
C MET A 53 4.90 12.27 48.26
N GLU A 54 4.01 13.14 48.74
CA GLU A 54 4.34 14.24 49.66
C GLU A 54 4.03 13.89 51.13
N ASP A 55 2.93 13.18 51.41
CA ASP A 55 2.46 12.93 52.78
C ASP A 55 2.75 11.51 53.30
N LEU A 56 3.02 10.54 52.42
CA LEU A 56 3.30 9.15 52.84
C LEU A 56 4.81 8.86 52.86
N GLU A 57 5.26 8.26 53.97
CA GLU A 57 6.63 7.75 54.11
C GLU A 57 6.80 6.40 53.40
N ASP A 58 8.04 6.06 53.02
CA ASP A 58 8.45 4.77 52.42
C ASP A 58 7.83 4.41 51.05
N VAL A 59 7.34 5.38 50.26
CA VAL A 59 6.89 5.14 48.88
C VAL A 59 8.01 5.47 47.89
N CYS A 60 8.44 4.48 47.11
CA CYS A 60 9.41 4.70 46.04
C CYS A 60 8.70 5.06 44.72
N VAL A 61 9.14 6.15 44.05
CA VAL A 61 8.54 6.63 42.79
C VAL A 61 8.72 5.62 41.64
N ASP A 62 9.83 4.89 41.67
CA ASP A 62 10.22 3.91 40.65
C ASP A 62 9.90 2.46 41.09
N GLU A 63 8.95 2.28 42.02
CA GLU A 63 8.37 0.95 42.26
C GLU A 63 7.81 0.37 40.96
N THR A 64 7.96 -0.94 40.79
CA THR A 64 7.48 -1.65 39.61
C THR A 64 6.34 -2.61 39.92
N ASP A 65 5.40 -2.75 38.98
CA ASP A 65 4.40 -3.81 38.99
C ASP A 65 4.97 -5.15 38.49
N LYS A 66 4.14 -6.21 38.40
CA LYS A 66 4.59 -7.53 37.92
C LYS A 66 5.03 -7.54 36.45
N MET A 67 4.80 -6.48 35.70
CA MET A 67 5.27 -6.30 34.32
C MET A 67 6.45 -5.35 34.25
N ASP A 68 7.11 -5.08 35.38
CA ASP A 68 8.23 -4.15 35.50
C ASP A 68 7.86 -2.70 35.10
N ARG A 69 6.57 -2.37 35.08
CA ARG A 69 6.09 -1.01 34.79
C ARG A 69 6.07 -0.18 36.06
N THR A 70 6.60 1.02 35.98
CA THR A 70 6.47 2.04 37.01
C THR A 70 5.17 2.84 36.89
N ALA A 71 4.88 3.71 37.87
CA ALA A 71 3.78 4.66 37.79
C ALA A 71 3.89 5.58 36.56
N PHE A 72 5.12 5.94 36.17
CA PHE A 72 5.41 6.75 34.99
C PHE A 72 4.98 6.03 33.69
N HIS A 73 5.25 4.73 33.56
CA HIS A 73 4.76 3.92 32.45
C HIS A 73 3.23 3.92 32.36
N LEU A 74 2.55 3.70 33.48
CA LEU A 74 1.08 3.63 33.50
C LEU A 74 0.43 5.00 33.21
N ALA A 75 1.02 6.09 33.71
CA ALA A 75 0.57 7.44 33.39
C ALA A 75 0.75 7.73 31.89
N ALA A 76 1.87 7.29 31.31
CA ALA A 76 2.15 7.45 29.89
C ALA A 76 1.24 6.61 28.98
N GLU A 77 1.05 5.32 29.30
CA GLU A 77 0.17 4.39 28.60
C GLU A 77 -1.28 4.88 28.53
N HIS A 78 -1.72 5.64 29.54
CA HIS A 78 -3.09 6.12 29.66
C HIS A 78 -3.26 7.64 29.47
N GLY A 79 -2.24 8.34 29.00
CA GLY A 79 -2.36 9.74 28.59
C GLY A 79 -2.53 10.74 29.73
N GLN A 80 -2.05 10.42 30.93
CA GLN A 80 -2.27 11.21 32.15
C GLN A 80 -1.21 12.30 32.31
N LEU A 81 -1.32 13.38 31.52
CA LEU A 81 -0.32 14.45 31.44
C LEU A 81 0.04 15.06 32.80
N GLU A 82 -0.93 15.43 33.63
CA GLU A 82 -0.68 16.07 34.92
C GLU A 82 0.15 15.16 35.84
N VAL A 83 -0.14 13.86 35.83
CA VAL A 83 0.64 12.85 36.58
C VAL A 83 2.04 12.71 36.00
N VAL A 84 2.19 12.66 34.68
CA VAL A 84 3.50 12.60 34.01
C VAL A 84 4.35 13.81 34.40
N GLU A 85 3.80 15.02 34.34
CA GLU A 85 4.51 16.24 34.74
C GLU A 85 4.95 16.22 36.20
N PHE A 86 4.08 15.77 37.10
CA PHE A 86 4.40 15.67 38.51
C PHE A 86 5.51 14.64 38.78
N LEU A 87 5.41 13.44 38.19
CA LEU A 87 6.45 12.41 38.29
C LEU A 87 7.79 12.88 37.72
N VAL A 88 7.78 13.65 36.63
CA VAL A 88 8.98 14.29 36.06
C VAL A 88 9.61 15.25 37.07
N ARG A 89 8.82 16.09 37.76
CA ARG A 89 9.33 17.02 38.80
C ARG A 89 9.96 16.29 39.98
N LEU A 90 9.49 15.08 40.30
CA LEU A 90 10.05 14.23 41.34
C LEU A 90 11.35 13.51 40.92
N GLY A 91 11.74 13.59 39.63
CA GLY A 91 12.96 12.96 39.13
C GLY A 91 12.86 11.45 38.99
N CYS A 92 11.69 10.91 38.62
CA CYS A 92 11.52 9.48 38.33
C CYS A 92 12.44 9.00 37.19
N SER A 93 12.72 7.70 37.14
CA SER A 93 13.52 7.11 36.05
C SER A 93 12.76 7.09 34.72
N TYR A 94 13.21 7.90 33.76
CA TYR A 94 12.62 7.98 32.40
C TYR A 94 13.05 6.83 31.48
N SER A 95 14.21 6.20 31.78
CA SER A 95 14.78 5.11 31.00
C SER A 95 14.41 3.71 31.53
N ALA A 96 13.55 3.64 32.54
CA ALA A 96 13.03 2.38 33.02
C ALA A 96 12.31 1.65 31.87
N LYS A 97 12.47 0.32 31.84
CA LYS A 97 11.91 -0.56 30.82
C LYS A 97 10.99 -1.58 31.47
N ASP A 98 9.84 -1.81 30.85
CA ASP A 98 8.94 -2.88 31.24
C ASP A 98 9.44 -4.25 30.76
N LYS A 99 8.68 -5.32 31.04
CA LYS A 99 9.04 -6.69 30.62
C LYS A 99 9.17 -6.91 29.12
N GLU A 100 8.56 -6.05 28.32
CA GLU A 100 8.66 -6.06 26.86
C GLU A 100 9.77 -5.11 26.36
N GLU A 101 10.59 -4.59 27.28
CA GLU A 101 11.60 -3.56 27.06
C GLU A 101 11.02 -2.23 26.54
N ASN A 102 9.72 -1.97 26.74
CA ASN A 102 9.11 -0.70 26.40
C ASN A 102 9.44 0.35 27.47
N THR A 103 9.76 1.57 27.02
CA THR A 103 9.83 2.75 27.87
C THR A 103 8.47 3.46 27.94
N ALA A 104 8.32 4.44 28.82
CA ALA A 104 7.12 5.30 28.84
C ALA A 104 6.86 6.00 27.49
N LEU A 105 7.91 6.38 26.76
CA LEU A 105 7.82 6.96 25.40
C LEU A 105 7.16 5.98 24.43
N HIS A 106 7.55 4.71 24.45
CA HIS A 106 6.94 3.64 23.65
C HIS A 106 5.45 3.51 23.92
N LEU A 107 5.05 3.48 25.20
CA LEU A 107 3.65 3.32 25.60
C LEU A 107 2.79 4.54 25.25
N ALA A 108 3.31 5.76 25.39
CA ALA A 108 2.63 6.98 24.97
C ALA A 108 2.44 7.02 23.45
N ALA A 109 3.48 6.65 22.69
CA ALA A 109 3.45 6.59 21.23
C ALA A 109 2.44 5.55 20.71
N LYS A 110 2.46 4.34 21.28
CA LYS A 110 1.55 3.23 20.94
C LYS A 110 0.07 3.57 21.10
N ASN A 111 -0.26 4.42 22.08
CA ASN A 111 -1.64 4.82 22.39
C ASN A 111 -1.99 6.23 21.87
N GLY A 112 -1.07 6.90 21.17
CA GLY A 112 -1.35 8.17 20.50
C GLY A 112 -1.49 9.36 21.44
N HIS A 113 -0.90 9.30 22.63
CA HIS A 113 -0.99 10.35 23.64
C HIS A 113 0.01 11.47 23.38
N LEU A 114 -0.27 12.30 22.36
CA LEU A 114 0.64 13.35 21.86
C LEU A 114 1.15 14.30 22.95
N SER A 115 0.28 14.79 23.83
CA SER A 115 0.68 15.75 24.87
C SER A 115 1.65 15.12 25.88
N VAL A 116 1.41 13.87 26.24
CA VAL A 116 2.32 13.11 27.10
C VAL A 116 3.63 12.81 26.38
N LEU A 117 3.55 12.38 25.11
CA LEU A 117 4.71 12.13 24.28
C LEU A 117 5.62 13.36 24.19
N GLN A 118 5.07 14.53 23.90
CA GLN A 118 5.78 15.81 23.89
C GLN A 118 6.48 16.06 25.23
N LYS A 119 5.76 15.88 26.34
CA LYS A 119 6.35 16.10 27.67
C LYS A 119 7.51 15.15 27.96
N ILE A 120 7.43 13.89 27.53
CA ILE A 120 8.51 12.92 27.70
C ILE A 120 9.71 13.28 26.80
N ILE A 121 9.48 13.73 25.57
CA ILE A 121 10.53 14.20 24.66
C ILE A 121 11.28 15.41 25.24
N ASP A 122 10.56 16.38 25.81
CA ASP A 122 11.14 17.60 26.41
C ASP A 122 12.14 17.32 27.54
N VAL A 123 12.04 16.15 28.17
CA VAL A 123 12.95 15.70 29.24
C VAL A 123 14.29 15.18 28.70
N GLY A 124 14.40 14.98 27.37
CA GLY A 124 15.64 14.55 26.72
C GLY A 124 15.88 13.04 26.79
N VAL A 125 14.84 12.24 26.63
CA VAL A 125 14.96 10.78 26.54
C VAL A 125 15.57 10.33 25.21
N GLU A 126 16.21 9.16 25.19
CA GLU A 126 16.64 8.51 23.95
C GLU A 126 15.41 8.07 23.13
N LEU A 127 15.30 8.55 21.89
CA LEU A 127 14.12 8.36 21.04
C LEU A 127 14.14 7.02 20.29
N ASP A 128 15.33 6.52 20.00
CA ASP A 128 15.56 5.34 19.16
C ASP A 128 15.85 4.06 19.96
N GLU A 129 15.54 4.08 21.26
CA GLU A 129 15.49 2.88 22.09
C GLU A 129 14.60 1.83 21.45
N LYS A 130 15.05 0.57 21.50
CA LYS A 130 14.34 -0.56 20.93
C LYS A 130 13.78 -1.43 22.04
N ASN A 131 12.53 -1.86 21.87
CA ASN A 131 11.90 -2.87 22.71
C ASN A 131 12.31 -4.30 22.30
N LEU A 132 11.76 -5.33 22.94
CA LEU A 132 12.11 -6.74 22.70
C LEU A 132 11.89 -7.21 21.25
N GLU A 133 11.02 -6.56 20.50
CA GLU A 133 10.75 -6.87 19.08
C GLU A 133 11.55 -5.96 18.12
N GLY A 134 12.40 -5.09 18.67
CA GLY A 134 13.17 -4.11 17.93
C GLY A 134 12.38 -2.88 17.49
N LEU A 135 11.17 -2.66 18.01
CA LEU A 135 10.37 -1.48 17.70
C LEU A 135 10.87 -0.29 18.51
N THR A 136 10.92 0.87 17.86
CA THR A 136 11.09 2.18 18.51
C THR A 136 9.74 2.81 18.79
N ALA A 137 9.69 3.91 19.54
CA ALA A 137 8.46 4.69 19.73
C ALA A 137 7.84 5.13 18.39
N LEU A 138 8.66 5.46 17.39
CA LEU A 138 8.20 5.82 16.04
C LEU A 138 7.44 4.67 15.37
N HIS A 139 7.95 3.44 15.50
CA HIS A 139 7.27 2.24 14.97
C HIS A 139 5.91 2.00 15.64
N LEU A 140 5.83 2.16 16.98
CA LEU A 140 4.58 1.96 17.71
C LEU A 140 3.54 3.04 17.39
N ALA A 141 3.96 4.31 17.21
CA ALA A 141 3.09 5.36 16.72
C ALA A 141 2.60 5.06 15.29
N ALA A 142 3.47 4.51 14.44
CA ALA A 142 3.12 4.13 13.08
C ALA A 142 2.14 2.95 13.02
N GLU A 143 2.36 1.92 13.83
CA GLU A 143 1.46 0.78 13.99
C GLU A 143 0.08 1.20 14.51
N GLY A 144 0.02 2.13 15.47
CA GLY A 144 -1.23 2.68 16.01
C GLY A 144 -1.95 3.70 15.12
N GLY A 145 -1.36 4.11 13.99
CA GLY A 145 -1.97 5.11 13.10
C GLY A 145 -1.91 6.54 13.64
N HIS A 146 -1.01 6.83 14.59
CA HIS A 146 -0.95 8.10 15.29
C HIS A 146 -0.05 9.12 14.58
N SER A 147 -0.50 9.63 13.42
CA SER A 147 0.26 10.55 12.56
C SER A 147 0.82 11.78 13.29
N ALA A 148 0.09 12.32 14.27
CA ALA A 148 0.57 13.47 15.05
C ALA A 148 1.76 13.09 15.96
N CYS A 149 1.75 11.89 16.54
CA CYS A 149 2.87 11.38 17.32
C CYS A 149 4.08 11.07 16.43
N VAL A 150 3.85 10.48 15.25
CA VAL A 150 4.89 10.26 14.23
C VAL A 150 5.56 11.58 13.85
N LYS A 151 4.76 12.60 13.52
CA LYS A 151 5.28 13.93 13.17
C LYS A 151 6.12 14.52 14.30
N GLN A 152 5.63 14.48 15.54
CA GLN A 152 6.37 15.00 16.70
C GLN A 152 7.70 14.27 16.94
N LEU A 153 7.73 12.94 16.79
CA LEU A 153 8.96 12.15 16.96
C LEU A 153 9.99 12.48 15.88
N LEU A 154 9.56 12.67 14.63
CA LEU A 154 10.43 13.07 13.53
C LEU A 154 10.97 14.49 13.72
N GLU A 155 10.13 15.43 14.16
CA GLU A 155 10.55 16.81 14.50
C GLU A 155 11.55 16.83 15.66
N ALA A 156 11.46 15.88 16.59
CA ALA A 156 12.40 15.69 17.69
C ALA A 156 13.71 14.99 17.29
N GLY A 157 13.82 14.50 16.04
CA GLY A 157 15.03 13.88 15.52
C GLY A 157 15.11 12.35 15.64
N ALA A 158 13.99 11.66 15.84
CA ALA A 158 13.96 10.19 15.80
C ALA A 158 14.42 9.65 14.42
N ASP A 159 15.10 8.52 14.40
CA ASP A 159 15.57 7.90 13.15
C ASP A 159 14.38 7.35 12.34
N VAL A 160 14.01 8.09 11.29
CA VAL A 160 12.96 7.70 10.32
C VAL A 160 13.24 6.35 9.64
N ASN A 161 14.52 5.96 9.59
CA ASN A 161 15.00 4.77 8.88
C ASN A 161 15.29 3.59 9.80
N ALA A 162 14.97 3.71 11.09
CA ALA A 162 15.08 2.61 12.03
C ALA A 162 14.30 1.39 11.51
N GLN A 163 14.89 0.21 11.72
CA GLN A 163 14.27 -1.06 11.35
C GLN A 163 14.05 -1.95 12.57
N THR A 164 12.91 -2.63 12.58
CA THR A 164 12.56 -3.65 13.58
C THR A 164 13.38 -4.92 13.39
N GLN A 165 13.26 -5.87 14.32
CA GLN A 165 13.86 -7.20 14.16
C GLN A 165 13.36 -7.94 12.91
N LYS A 166 12.18 -7.58 12.36
CA LYS A 166 11.64 -8.14 11.11
C LYS A 166 12.10 -7.39 9.86
N LYS A 167 13.07 -6.46 9.99
CA LYS A 167 13.49 -5.50 8.96
C LYS A 167 12.36 -4.63 8.41
N MET A 168 11.33 -4.38 9.21
CA MET A 168 10.26 -3.45 8.84
C MET A 168 10.66 -2.04 9.26
N ASN A 169 10.42 -1.05 8.41
CA ASN A 169 10.43 0.36 8.77
C ASN A 169 8.99 0.87 8.96
N CYS A 170 8.81 2.13 9.35
CA CYS A 170 7.49 2.72 9.57
C CYS A 170 6.60 2.74 8.31
N LEU A 171 7.18 2.81 7.11
CA LEU A 171 6.41 2.78 5.86
C LEU A 171 5.69 1.43 5.65
N HIS A 172 6.28 0.32 6.12
CA HIS A 172 5.62 -0.98 6.08
C HIS A 172 4.35 -1.00 6.95
N TYR A 173 4.38 -0.38 8.14
CA TYR A 173 3.23 -0.29 9.03
C TYR A 173 2.13 0.62 8.45
N ALA A 174 2.52 1.77 7.88
CA ALA A 174 1.59 2.65 7.19
C ALA A 174 0.91 1.93 6.01
N ALA A 175 1.66 1.14 5.23
CA ALA A 175 1.13 0.34 4.13
C ALA A 175 0.21 -0.80 4.59
N LEU A 176 0.50 -1.42 5.74
CA LEU A 176 -0.28 -2.54 6.29
C LEU A 176 -1.71 -2.12 6.65
N HIS A 177 -1.88 -0.91 7.16
CA HIS A 177 -3.17 -0.38 7.61
C HIS A 177 -3.78 0.67 6.67
N GLY A 178 -3.08 1.07 5.61
CA GLY A 178 -3.56 2.07 4.66
C GLY A 178 -3.54 3.50 5.20
N TYR A 179 -2.60 3.83 6.09
CA TYR A 179 -2.46 5.17 6.69
C TYR A 179 -1.79 6.17 5.73
N GLU A 180 -2.55 6.65 4.74
CA GLU A 180 -2.05 7.51 3.67
C GLU A 180 -1.35 8.78 4.16
N GLU A 181 -1.96 9.48 5.12
CA GLU A 181 -1.40 10.72 5.67
C GLU A 181 -0.06 10.47 6.38
N MET A 182 0.03 9.36 7.10
CA MET A 182 1.27 8.95 7.74
C MET A 182 2.34 8.59 6.72
N ALA A 183 1.97 7.89 5.64
CA ALA A 183 2.90 7.59 4.56
C ALA A 183 3.46 8.87 3.92
N ARG A 184 2.64 9.92 3.72
CA ARG A 184 3.12 11.23 3.24
C ARG A 184 4.14 11.83 4.19
N ILE A 185 3.83 11.89 5.48
CA ILE A 185 4.73 12.43 6.51
C ILE A 185 6.08 11.68 6.49
N LEU A 186 6.06 10.36 6.39
CA LEU A 186 7.28 9.54 6.36
C LEU A 186 8.10 9.75 5.08
N LEU A 187 7.43 9.88 3.93
CA LEU A 187 8.09 10.20 2.65
C LEU A 187 8.74 11.58 2.68
N ASP A 188 8.01 12.59 3.17
CA ASP A 188 8.52 13.96 3.33
C ASP A 188 9.72 14.01 4.28
N ALA A 189 9.78 13.10 5.26
CA ALA A 189 10.89 12.95 6.19
C ALA A 189 12.08 12.14 5.63
N GLY A 190 12.03 11.68 4.37
CA GLY A 190 13.14 10.98 3.72
C GLY A 190 13.31 9.52 4.15
N ILE A 191 12.21 8.83 4.44
CA ILE A 191 12.24 7.38 4.69
C ILE A 191 12.75 6.60 3.47
N HIS A 192 13.56 5.55 3.70
CA HIS A 192 13.94 4.63 2.62
C HIS A 192 12.72 3.81 2.17
N THR A 193 12.18 4.16 1.01
CA THR A 193 10.98 3.60 0.39
C THR A 193 11.12 2.13 -0.02
N ASP A 194 12.29 1.78 -0.56
CA ASP A 194 12.55 0.48 -1.20
C ASP A 194 13.11 -0.56 -0.22
N THR A 195 12.98 -0.32 1.08
CA THR A 195 13.37 -1.30 2.09
C THR A 195 12.45 -2.52 2.05
N VAL A 196 13.02 -3.68 2.36
CA VAL A 196 12.30 -4.94 2.38
C VAL A 196 12.40 -5.60 3.75
N ASN A 197 11.28 -6.19 4.19
CA ASN A 197 11.22 -6.96 5.42
C ASN A 197 11.85 -8.36 5.28
N HIS A 198 11.79 -9.19 6.32
CA HIS A 198 12.25 -10.59 6.29
C HIS A 198 11.61 -11.49 5.22
N GLN A 199 10.47 -11.08 4.67
CA GLN A 199 9.78 -11.76 3.58
C GLN A 199 10.18 -11.21 2.19
N ASN A 200 11.21 -10.36 2.14
CA ASN A 200 11.57 -9.53 0.99
C ASN A 200 10.41 -8.68 0.45
N SER A 201 9.36 -8.46 1.25
CA SER A 201 8.25 -7.58 0.87
C SER A 201 8.59 -6.14 1.23
N SER A 202 8.46 -5.25 0.25
CA SER A 202 8.46 -3.80 0.45
C SER A 202 7.08 -3.29 0.89
N ALA A 203 7.01 -2.02 1.31
CA ALA A 203 5.75 -1.35 1.61
C ALA A 203 4.76 -1.38 0.42
N THR A 204 5.27 -1.27 -0.82
CA THR A 204 4.46 -1.38 -2.05
C THR A 204 3.79 -2.75 -2.17
N HIS A 205 4.51 -3.85 -1.90
CA HIS A 205 3.92 -5.20 -1.92
C HIS A 205 2.74 -5.31 -0.95
N ILE A 206 2.90 -4.76 0.26
CA ILE A 206 1.87 -4.77 1.29
C ILE A 206 0.65 -3.96 0.83
N ALA A 207 0.84 -2.74 0.32
CA ALA A 207 -0.26 -1.89 -0.14
C ALA A 207 -1.04 -2.51 -1.31
N VAL A 208 -0.34 -3.19 -2.23
CA VAL A 208 -0.96 -3.91 -3.35
C VAL A 208 -1.75 -5.13 -2.84
N LEU A 209 -1.18 -5.91 -1.93
CA LEU A 209 -1.82 -7.09 -1.35
C LEU A 209 -3.11 -6.73 -0.59
N GLN A 210 -3.05 -5.68 0.23
CA GLN A 210 -4.18 -5.15 1.01
C GLN A 210 -5.20 -4.38 0.17
N ASN A 211 -4.89 -4.11 -1.11
CA ASN A 211 -5.74 -3.38 -2.03
C ASN A 211 -6.04 -1.95 -1.55
N PHE A 212 -4.98 -1.17 -1.36
CA PHE A 212 -5.05 0.27 -1.06
C PHE A 212 -4.60 1.10 -2.28
N PRO A 213 -5.49 1.39 -3.27
CA PRO A 213 -5.12 2.11 -4.48
C PRO A 213 -4.49 3.49 -4.24
N ALA A 214 -4.99 4.24 -3.26
CA ALA A 214 -4.47 5.57 -2.94
C ALA A 214 -3.06 5.51 -2.34
N MET A 215 -2.77 4.51 -1.52
CA MET A 215 -1.42 4.24 -1.03
C MET A 215 -0.46 3.87 -2.18
N VAL A 216 -0.89 3.00 -3.11
CA VAL A 216 -0.08 2.64 -4.27
C VAL A 216 0.18 3.85 -5.18
N ARG A 217 -0.82 4.72 -5.38
CA ARG A 217 -0.63 5.97 -6.12
C ARG A 217 0.43 6.85 -5.47
N LEU A 218 0.36 7.01 -4.15
CA LEU A 218 1.34 7.78 -3.39
C LEU A 218 2.76 7.19 -3.52
N PHE A 219 2.91 5.86 -3.53
CA PHE A 219 4.22 5.23 -3.78
C PHE A 219 4.73 5.42 -5.21
N ILE A 220 3.84 5.43 -6.20
CA ILE A 220 4.19 5.74 -7.59
C ILE A 220 4.64 7.20 -7.71
N ASP A 221 3.89 8.12 -7.11
CA ASP A 221 4.20 9.56 -7.11
C ASP A 221 5.53 9.86 -6.39
N ALA A 222 5.91 9.01 -5.43
CA ALA A 222 7.18 9.06 -4.72
C ALA A 222 8.32 8.28 -5.41
N GLU A 223 8.12 7.80 -6.63
CA GLU A 223 9.10 7.06 -7.44
C GLU A 223 9.65 5.79 -6.76
N CYS A 224 8.85 5.11 -5.92
CA CYS A 224 9.24 3.83 -5.32
C CYS A 224 9.48 2.75 -6.39
N ASP A 225 10.46 1.87 -6.17
CA ASP A 225 10.73 0.74 -7.07
C ASP A 225 9.62 -0.32 -6.95
N LEU A 226 8.85 -0.46 -8.04
CA LEU A 226 7.73 -1.40 -8.15
C LEU A 226 8.18 -2.81 -8.59
N ASP A 227 9.44 -2.95 -9.05
CA ASP A 227 10.03 -4.16 -9.62
C ASP A 227 10.84 -4.98 -8.60
N ILE A 228 10.89 -4.54 -7.33
CA ILE A 228 11.47 -5.30 -6.23
C ILE A 228 10.78 -6.69 -6.15
N PRO A 229 11.55 -7.79 -6.07
CA PRO A 229 10.98 -9.13 -5.90
C PRO A 229 10.85 -9.54 -4.43
N ASP A 230 9.70 -10.11 -4.05
CA ASP A 230 9.49 -10.72 -2.75
C ASP A 230 10.15 -12.12 -2.60
N ASN A 231 9.89 -12.83 -1.49
CA ASN A 231 10.40 -14.20 -1.27
C ASN A 231 9.89 -15.25 -2.29
N ARG A 232 8.79 -14.98 -2.99
CA ARG A 232 8.27 -15.78 -4.10
C ARG A 232 8.76 -15.24 -5.45
N GLN A 233 9.71 -14.30 -5.46
CA GLN A 233 10.16 -13.55 -6.63
C GLN A 233 9.02 -12.80 -7.35
N GLN A 234 7.93 -12.54 -6.65
CA GLN A 234 6.81 -11.78 -7.17
C GLN A 234 7.10 -10.30 -7.02
N THR A 235 6.89 -9.55 -8.10
CA THR A 235 6.85 -8.08 -8.05
C THR A 235 5.47 -7.59 -7.64
N SER A 236 5.33 -6.29 -7.40
CA SER A 236 4.04 -5.64 -7.14
C SER A 236 2.99 -5.97 -8.21
N LEU A 237 3.39 -6.02 -9.50
CA LEU A 237 2.50 -6.40 -10.59
C LEU A 237 2.08 -7.89 -10.53
N HIS A 238 2.95 -8.79 -10.08
CA HIS A 238 2.59 -10.20 -9.88
C HIS A 238 1.51 -10.36 -8.80
N ILE A 239 1.63 -9.64 -7.67
CA ILE A 239 0.62 -9.67 -6.60
C ILE A 239 -0.71 -9.10 -7.11
N ALA A 240 -0.68 -7.96 -7.81
CA ALA A 240 -1.88 -7.39 -8.42
C ALA A 240 -2.54 -8.37 -9.40
N ALA A 241 -1.74 -9.12 -10.16
CA ALA A 241 -2.21 -10.15 -11.07
C ALA A 241 -2.77 -11.41 -10.39
N GLU A 242 -2.17 -11.88 -9.31
CA GLU A 242 -2.63 -13.06 -8.56
C GLU A 242 -3.98 -12.81 -7.88
N HIS A 243 -4.22 -11.58 -7.43
CA HIS A 243 -5.44 -11.19 -6.72
C HIS A 243 -6.47 -10.43 -7.59
N GLY A 244 -6.20 -10.25 -8.89
CA GLY A 244 -7.11 -9.57 -9.81
C GLY A 244 -7.36 -8.10 -9.49
N ARG A 245 -6.38 -7.38 -8.92
CA ARG A 245 -6.47 -5.96 -8.55
C ARG A 245 -6.30 -5.06 -9.78
N GLN A 246 -7.35 -4.99 -10.61
CA GLN A 246 -7.30 -4.32 -11.91
C GLN A 246 -6.87 -2.84 -11.81
N ASP A 247 -7.46 -2.07 -10.91
CA ASP A 247 -7.17 -0.63 -10.77
C ASP A 247 -5.72 -0.38 -10.32
N ILE A 248 -5.22 -1.22 -9.43
CA ILE A 248 -3.84 -1.14 -8.94
C ILE A 248 -2.86 -1.51 -10.05
N ALA A 249 -3.14 -2.58 -10.79
CA ALA A 249 -2.32 -2.96 -11.92
C ALA A 249 -2.36 -1.93 -13.06
N GLU A 250 -3.49 -1.24 -13.29
CA GLU A 250 -3.53 -0.09 -14.21
C GLU A 250 -2.50 0.96 -13.80
N MET A 251 -2.50 1.37 -12.53
CA MET A 251 -1.55 2.37 -12.03
C MET A 251 -0.09 1.89 -12.18
N ILE A 252 0.21 0.65 -11.80
CA ILE A 252 1.55 0.06 -11.91
C ILE A 252 2.01 -0.03 -13.38
N LEU A 253 1.12 -0.43 -14.31
CA LEU A 253 1.43 -0.48 -15.73
C LEU A 253 1.59 0.90 -16.37
N ILE A 254 0.90 1.93 -15.87
CA ILE A 254 1.14 3.31 -16.33
C ILE A 254 2.51 3.80 -15.86
N ALA A 255 2.97 3.36 -14.68
CA ALA A 255 4.27 3.74 -14.12
C ALA A 255 5.49 3.15 -14.85
N GLY A 256 5.31 2.20 -15.77
CA GLY A 256 6.43 1.74 -16.63
C GLY A 256 7.26 0.55 -16.10
N VAL A 257 6.63 -0.42 -15.43
CA VAL A 257 7.34 -1.59 -14.84
C VAL A 257 7.92 -2.61 -15.83
N ASN A 258 8.90 -3.40 -15.39
CA ASN A 258 9.49 -4.47 -16.18
C ASN A 258 8.63 -5.74 -16.25
N LEU A 259 7.94 -5.92 -17.38
CA LEU A 259 7.05 -7.07 -17.63
C LEU A 259 7.76 -8.41 -17.85
N LYS A 260 9.10 -8.42 -17.93
CA LYS A 260 9.89 -9.64 -18.17
C LYS A 260 10.28 -10.37 -16.90
N LEU A 261 10.09 -9.73 -15.74
CA LEU A 261 10.39 -10.34 -14.45
C LEU A 261 9.48 -11.55 -14.23
N THR A 262 10.03 -12.56 -13.58
CA THR A 262 9.34 -13.84 -13.36
C THR A 262 9.34 -14.20 -11.88
N ASP A 263 8.23 -14.78 -11.43
CA ASP A 263 8.14 -15.40 -10.11
C ASP A 263 9.06 -16.63 -9.98
N LYS A 264 9.04 -17.23 -8.78
CA LYS A 264 9.85 -18.42 -8.45
C LYS A 264 9.49 -19.65 -9.30
N GLN A 265 8.33 -19.66 -9.95
CA GLN A 265 7.89 -20.70 -10.88
C GLN A 265 8.25 -20.37 -12.34
N GLY A 266 8.97 -19.27 -12.59
CA GLY A 266 9.34 -18.82 -13.93
C GLY A 266 8.15 -18.26 -14.71
N LYS A 267 7.11 -17.78 -14.03
CA LYS A 267 5.90 -17.19 -14.64
C LYS A 267 5.98 -15.68 -14.60
N THR A 268 5.63 -15.04 -15.71
CA THR A 268 5.47 -13.58 -15.78
C THR A 268 4.13 -13.16 -15.15
N SER A 269 3.98 -11.87 -14.85
CA SER A 269 2.69 -11.33 -14.41
C SER A 269 1.55 -11.57 -15.41
N LEU A 270 1.86 -11.65 -16.71
CA LEU A 270 0.90 -12.03 -17.74
C LEU A 270 0.42 -13.48 -17.58
N ASP A 271 1.35 -14.41 -17.32
CA ASP A 271 1.02 -15.82 -17.10
C ASP A 271 0.17 -15.99 -15.83
N VAL A 272 0.50 -15.25 -14.76
CA VAL A 272 -0.27 -15.24 -13.51
C VAL A 272 -1.68 -14.71 -13.75
N ALA A 273 -1.84 -13.56 -14.43
CA ALA A 273 -3.14 -12.98 -14.75
C ALA A 273 -4.00 -13.91 -15.62
N ALA A 274 -3.38 -14.55 -16.64
CA ALA A 274 -4.06 -15.49 -17.51
C ALA A 274 -4.52 -16.74 -16.74
N ARG A 275 -3.67 -17.30 -15.87
CA ARG A 275 -4.00 -18.47 -15.03
C ARG A 275 -5.12 -18.15 -14.04
N GLY A 276 -5.12 -16.95 -13.46
CA GLY A 276 -6.18 -16.44 -12.57
C GLY A 276 -7.49 -16.08 -13.28
N ASN A 277 -7.56 -16.23 -14.62
CA ASN A 277 -8.71 -15.83 -15.44
C ASN A 277 -9.07 -14.33 -15.31
N HIS A 278 -8.07 -13.48 -15.05
CA HIS A 278 -8.21 -12.02 -15.01
C HIS A 278 -8.04 -11.45 -16.43
N ILE A 279 -9.08 -11.61 -17.26
CA ILE A 279 -9.07 -11.32 -18.71
C ILE A 279 -8.66 -9.88 -19.01
N ASN A 280 -9.33 -8.91 -18.36
CA ASN A 280 -9.05 -7.49 -18.56
C ASN A 280 -7.60 -7.16 -18.20
N LEU A 281 -7.10 -7.75 -17.12
CA LEU A 281 -5.75 -7.53 -16.64
C LEU A 281 -4.70 -8.08 -17.60
N ALA A 282 -4.90 -9.31 -18.08
CA ALA A 282 -4.06 -9.88 -19.12
C ALA A 282 -4.05 -9.00 -20.39
N ASP A 283 -5.19 -8.41 -20.76
CA ASP A 283 -5.25 -7.47 -21.88
C ASP A 283 -4.49 -6.17 -21.62
N MET A 284 -4.57 -5.65 -20.41
CA MET A 284 -3.81 -4.47 -20.00
C MET A 284 -2.30 -4.75 -20.07
N ILE A 285 -1.85 -5.89 -19.57
CA ILE A 285 -0.43 -6.28 -19.61
C ILE A 285 0.05 -6.42 -21.07
N ILE A 286 -0.74 -7.05 -21.96
CA ILE A 286 -0.36 -7.17 -23.38
C ILE A 286 -0.34 -5.79 -24.07
N LYS A 287 -1.32 -4.91 -23.77
CA LYS A 287 -1.32 -3.53 -24.28
C LYS A 287 -0.10 -2.75 -23.80
N ALA A 288 0.27 -2.89 -22.54
CA ALA A 288 1.45 -2.27 -21.95
C ALA A 288 2.75 -2.77 -22.60
N ASP A 289 2.95 -4.08 -22.74
CA ASP A 289 4.14 -4.65 -23.41
C ASP A 289 4.30 -4.12 -24.84
N ARG A 290 3.19 -4.04 -25.58
CA ARG A 290 3.20 -3.49 -26.94
C ARG A 290 3.51 -1.99 -26.95
N PHE A 291 2.97 -1.24 -25.99
CA PHE A 291 3.24 0.18 -25.84
C PHE A 291 4.70 0.44 -25.50
N TYR A 292 5.27 -0.24 -24.50
CA TYR A 292 6.69 -0.08 -24.12
C TYR A 292 7.66 -0.39 -25.26
N LYS A 293 7.37 -1.42 -26.06
CA LYS A 293 8.16 -1.74 -27.26
C LYS A 293 8.11 -0.62 -28.28
N TRP A 294 6.91 -0.13 -28.57
CA TRP A 294 6.70 0.96 -29.51
C TRP A 294 7.35 2.27 -29.02
N GLU A 295 7.26 2.57 -27.73
CA GLU A 295 7.88 3.75 -27.12
C GLU A 295 9.40 3.69 -27.25
N LYS A 296 10.00 2.53 -26.93
CA LYS A 296 11.44 2.29 -27.10
C LYS A 296 11.91 2.44 -28.56
N ASP A 297 11.11 1.98 -29.52
CA ASP A 297 11.45 2.06 -30.95
C ASP A 297 11.35 3.50 -31.48
N ASN A 298 10.46 4.35 -30.93
CA ASN A 298 10.23 5.71 -31.41
C ASN A 298 11.01 6.80 -30.66
N LEU A 299 11.39 6.60 -29.39
CA LEU A 299 12.23 7.55 -28.64
C LEU A 299 13.64 7.69 -29.22
N ASN A 300 14.11 6.69 -29.99
CA ASN A 300 15.40 6.76 -30.69
C ASN A 300 15.34 7.58 -32.01
N SER A 301 14.19 8.15 -32.36
CA SER A 301 14.01 8.97 -33.57
C SER A 301 13.81 10.42 -33.16
N ASP A 302 14.87 11.23 -33.23
CA ASP A 302 14.86 12.68 -33.00
C ASP A 302 13.72 13.38 -33.79
N SER A 303 12.64 13.73 -33.10
CA SER A 303 11.57 14.55 -33.63
C SER A 303 10.82 15.23 -32.48
N ASN A 304 11.22 16.47 -32.20
CA ASN A 304 10.66 17.44 -31.25
C ASN A 304 9.25 17.92 -31.62
N SER A 305 8.33 17.01 -31.92
CA SER A 305 6.93 17.34 -32.16
C SER A 305 6.08 16.09 -31.98
N TRP A 306 5.85 15.69 -30.73
CA TRP A 306 4.75 14.75 -30.50
C TRP A 306 4.21 14.82 -29.09
N VAL A 307 2.89 15.00 -29.01
CA VAL A 307 2.12 14.90 -27.77
C VAL A 307 2.39 13.50 -27.22
N ALA A 308 3.11 13.41 -26.09
CA ALA A 308 3.31 12.15 -25.38
C ALA A 308 1.92 11.58 -25.07
N LYS A 309 1.48 10.59 -25.85
CA LYS A 309 0.21 9.92 -25.62
C LYS A 309 0.41 9.03 -24.40
N HIS A 310 -0.09 9.49 -23.26
CA HIS A 310 -0.08 8.70 -22.04
C HIS A 310 -0.77 7.35 -22.26
N LEU A 311 -0.12 6.28 -21.81
CA LEU A 311 -0.69 4.94 -21.78
C LEU A 311 -2.02 4.97 -21.02
N THR A 312 -3.07 4.44 -21.64
CA THR A 312 -4.40 4.35 -21.03
C THR A 312 -5.04 3.03 -21.37
N PHE A 313 -5.72 2.41 -20.40
CA PHE A 313 -6.44 1.15 -20.62
C PHE A 313 -7.95 1.32 -20.70
N LYS A 314 -8.44 2.55 -20.62
CA LYS A 314 -9.86 2.89 -20.78
C LYS A 314 -10.40 2.29 -22.06
N GLN A 315 -11.56 1.66 -21.98
CA GLN A 315 -12.23 1.11 -23.15
C GLN A 315 -12.58 2.25 -24.12
N ASP A 316 -12.27 2.03 -25.39
CA ASP A 316 -12.52 3.04 -26.41
C ASP A 316 -14.00 3.05 -26.79
N HIS A 317 -14.74 4.01 -26.22
CA HIS A 317 -16.14 4.27 -26.53
C HIS A 317 -16.34 5.40 -27.54
N ARG A 318 -15.26 5.92 -28.12
CA ARG A 318 -15.36 7.03 -29.07
C ARG A 318 -16.18 6.67 -30.29
N LEU A 319 -16.92 7.66 -30.80
CA LEU A 319 -17.75 7.51 -31.99
C LEU A 319 -16.88 7.32 -33.23
N GLU A 320 -15.71 7.96 -33.31
CA GLU A 320 -14.81 7.83 -34.45
C GLU A 320 -14.32 6.40 -34.66
N THR A 321 -14.18 5.63 -33.57
CA THR A 321 -13.70 4.23 -33.61
C THR A 321 -14.82 3.20 -33.53
N GLN A 322 -16.08 3.63 -33.39
CA GLN A 322 -17.24 2.72 -33.33
C GLN A 322 -17.35 1.86 -34.59
N HIS A 323 -17.12 2.47 -35.76
CA HIS A 323 -17.20 1.78 -37.03
C HIS A 323 -16.16 0.67 -37.15
N ILE A 324 -14.89 0.98 -36.86
CA ILE A 324 -13.80 -0.02 -36.95
C ILE A 324 -14.00 -1.16 -35.95
N ARG A 325 -14.49 -0.88 -34.73
CA ARG A 325 -14.83 -1.91 -33.74
C ARG A 325 -15.89 -2.89 -34.25
N SER A 326 -16.92 -2.39 -34.94
CA SER A 326 -17.96 -3.22 -35.58
C SER A 326 -17.40 -4.09 -36.71
N VAL A 327 -16.53 -3.53 -37.56
CA VAL A 327 -15.84 -4.26 -38.62
C VAL A 327 -15.00 -5.40 -38.03
N MET A 328 -14.26 -5.13 -36.96
CA MET A 328 -13.40 -6.11 -36.28
C MET A 328 -14.20 -7.22 -35.58
N TRP A 329 -15.35 -6.88 -34.97
CA TRP A 329 -16.28 -7.87 -34.44
C TRP A 329 -16.77 -8.82 -35.53
N ARG A 330 -17.21 -8.30 -36.69
CA ARG A 330 -17.65 -9.11 -37.83
C ARG A 330 -16.52 -9.95 -38.40
N LEU A 331 -15.31 -9.40 -38.48
CA LEU A 331 -14.10 -10.10 -38.91
C LEU A 331 -13.87 -11.34 -38.06
N ALA A 332 -13.78 -11.15 -36.74
CA ALA A 332 -13.53 -12.23 -35.79
C ALA A 332 -14.63 -13.30 -35.79
N THR A 333 -15.89 -12.89 -35.79
CA THR A 333 -17.02 -13.81 -35.55
C THR A 333 -17.52 -14.54 -36.81
N LYS A 334 -17.41 -13.92 -38.00
CA LYS A 334 -17.98 -14.45 -39.24
C LYS A 334 -16.95 -14.86 -40.28
N TYR A 335 -15.78 -14.22 -40.33
CA TYR A 335 -14.88 -14.35 -41.49
C TYR A 335 -13.56 -15.06 -41.21
N LEU A 336 -13.05 -15.01 -39.97
CA LEU A 336 -11.86 -15.76 -39.56
C LEU A 336 -12.20 -17.22 -39.31
N LYS A 337 -11.32 -18.12 -39.78
CA LYS A 337 -11.32 -19.56 -39.50
C LYS A 337 -10.49 -19.89 -38.26
N PRO A 338 -10.66 -21.08 -37.65
CA PRO A 338 -9.79 -21.54 -36.56
C PRO A 338 -8.31 -21.41 -36.93
N GLY A 339 -7.51 -20.79 -36.05
CA GLY A 339 -6.08 -20.57 -36.25
C GLY A 339 -5.69 -19.35 -37.11
N GLU A 340 -6.59 -18.77 -37.91
CA GLU A 340 -6.26 -17.57 -38.71
C GLU A 340 -6.00 -16.34 -37.83
N TRP A 341 -6.70 -16.21 -36.71
CA TRP A 341 -6.44 -15.12 -35.77
C TRP A 341 -5.02 -15.21 -35.18
N LYS A 342 -4.47 -16.41 -34.97
CA LYS A 342 -3.08 -16.58 -34.53
C LYS A 342 -2.11 -16.13 -35.60
N LYS A 343 -2.34 -16.49 -36.87
CA LYS A 343 -1.50 -16.04 -37.99
C LYS A 343 -1.48 -14.51 -38.06
N LEU A 344 -2.64 -13.89 -37.86
CA LEU A 344 -2.77 -12.44 -37.83
C LEU A 344 -2.04 -11.82 -36.63
N ALA A 345 -2.14 -12.44 -35.46
CA ALA A 345 -1.40 -12.04 -34.26
C ALA A 345 0.12 -12.11 -34.48
N HIS A 346 0.64 -13.20 -35.07
CA HIS A 346 2.07 -13.32 -35.40
C HIS A 346 2.50 -12.26 -36.42
N TYR A 347 1.68 -11.99 -37.44
CA TYR A 347 1.95 -10.93 -38.42
C TYR A 347 2.11 -9.56 -37.73
N TRP A 348 1.27 -9.27 -36.73
CA TRP A 348 1.37 -8.06 -35.91
C TRP A 348 2.31 -8.19 -34.69
N LYS A 349 3.24 -9.14 -34.73
CA LYS A 349 4.30 -9.34 -33.73
C LYS A 349 3.79 -9.59 -32.29
N PHE A 350 2.63 -10.22 -32.13
CA PHE A 350 2.26 -10.79 -30.83
C PHE A 350 3.19 -11.96 -30.51
N THR A 351 3.64 -12.05 -29.25
CA THR A 351 4.49 -13.16 -28.80
C THR A 351 3.64 -14.41 -28.56
N ASP A 352 4.28 -15.59 -28.52
CA ASP A 352 3.60 -16.82 -28.16
C ASP A 352 3.00 -16.76 -26.75
N ALA A 353 3.62 -16.02 -25.83
CA ALA A 353 3.08 -15.78 -24.50
C ALA A 353 1.77 -14.99 -24.56
N HIS A 354 1.68 -13.94 -25.39
CA HIS A 354 0.42 -13.20 -25.58
C HIS A 354 -0.67 -14.09 -26.15
N ILE A 355 -0.34 -14.90 -27.17
CA ILE A 355 -1.31 -15.79 -27.82
C ILE A 355 -1.81 -16.82 -26.79
N ARG A 356 -0.91 -17.46 -26.03
CA ARG A 356 -1.30 -18.40 -24.95
C ARG A 356 -2.18 -17.73 -23.90
N ALA A 357 -1.84 -16.51 -23.46
CA ALA A 357 -2.63 -15.77 -22.48
C ALA A 357 -4.04 -15.41 -22.98
N ILE A 358 -4.18 -15.11 -24.27
CA ILE A 358 -5.48 -14.87 -24.91
C ILE A 358 -6.28 -16.19 -25.00
N GLU A 359 -5.61 -17.29 -25.34
CA GLU A 359 -6.23 -18.62 -25.47
C GLU A 359 -6.65 -19.26 -24.16
N GLN A 360 -5.97 -18.91 -23.06
CA GLN A 360 -6.17 -19.52 -21.74
C GLN A 360 -7.64 -19.55 -21.32
N GLN A 361 -8.44 -18.57 -21.77
CA GLN A 361 -9.88 -18.58 -21.62
C GLN A 361 -10.54 -19.52 -22.66
N TRP A 362 -10.49 -20.83 -22.41
CA TRP A 362 -11.15 -21.80 -23.29
C TRP A 362 -12.61 -22.03 -22.88
N THR A 363 -13.55 -21.62 -23.75
CA THR A 363 -15.00 -21.76 -23.55
C THR A 363 -15.66 -22.71 -24.57
N GLY A 364 -14.87 -23.52 -25.28
CA GLY A 364 -15.34 -24.51 -26.24
C GLY A 364 -14.78 -24.36 -27.66
N THR A 365 -15.37 -25.06 -28.64
CA THR A 365 -14.85 -25.19 -30.02
C THR A 365 -14.94 -23.90 -30.86
N LYS A 366 -15.77 -22.93 -30.45
CA LYS A 366 -15.91 -21.62 -31.11
C LYS A 366 -15.16 -20.48 -30.38
N SER A 367 -14.38 -20.79 -29.35
CA SER A 367 -13.62 -19.82 -28.55
C SER A 367 -12.66 -18.96 -29.39
N TYR A 368 -12.16 -19.49 -30.51
CA TYR A 368 -11.29 -18.75 -31.45
C TYR A 368 -11.90 -17.43 -31.96
N ARG A 369 -13.24 -17.30 -31.96
CA ARG A 369 -13.94 -16.06 -32.36
C ARG A 369 -13.75 -14.97 -31.32
N GLU A 370 -13.90 -15.31 -30.05
CA GLU A 370 -13.68 -14.38 -28.93
C GLU A 370 -12.19 -14.06 -28.76
N HIS A 371 -11.32 -15.07 -28.88
CA HIS A 371 -9.87 -14.86 -28.89
C HIS A 371 -9.43 -13.92 -30.01
N GLY A 372 -9.97 -14.14 -31.22
CA GLY A 372 -9.72 -13.27 -32.37
C GLY A 372 -10.22 -11.85 -32.14
N HIS A 373 -11.40 -11.67 -31.56
CA HIS A 373 -11.94 -10.34 -31.25
C HIS A 373 -11.11 -9.62 -30.18
N ARG A 374 -10.75 -10.32 -29.10
CA ARG A 374 -9.92 -9.80 -28.01
C ARG A 374 -8.54 -9.36 -28.51
N MET A 375 -7.88 -10.21 -29.30
CA MET A 375 -6.60 -9.88 -29.96
C MET A 375 -6.73 -8.64 -30.86
N LEU A 376 -7.81 -8.56 -31.64
CA LEU A 376 -8.11 -7.43 -32.50
C LEU A 376 -8.27 -6.14 -31.68
N LEU A 377 -8.99 -6.15 -30.55
CA LEU A 377 -9.13 -4.98 -29.68
C LEU A 377 -7.79 -4.51 -29.08
N ILE A 378 -6.94 -5.44 -28.67
CA ILE A 378 -5.57 -5.14 -28.19
C ILE A 378 -4.74 -4.49 -29.31
N TRP A 379 -4.82 -5.04 -30.52
CA TRP A 379 -4.13 -4.49 -31.69
C TRP A 379 -4.63 -3.08 -32.03
N LEU A 380 -5.95 -2.86 -32.04
CA LEU A 380 -6.55 -1.55 -32.31
C LEU A 380 -6.09 -0.49 -31.31
N HIS A 381 -6.01 -0.85 -30.02
CA HIS A 381 -5.49 0.05 -28.98
C HIS A 381 -4.07 0.52 -29.32
N GLY A 382 -3.18 -0.39 -29.71
CA GLY A 382 -1.81 -0.04 -30.12
C GLY A 382 -1.78 0.87 -31.35
N VAL A 383 -2.56 0.56 -32.39
CA VAL A 383 -2.63 1.37 -33.64
C VAL A 383 -3.13 2.80 -33.36
N ILE A 384 -4.18 2.93 -32.56
CA ILE A 384 -4.73 4.24 -32.17
C ILE A 384 -3.69 5.03 -31.35
N THR A 385 -3.01 4.36 -30.42
CA THR A 385 -1.98 4.97 -29.59
C THR A 385 -0.81 5.44 -30.47
N ALA A 386 -0.40 4.65 -31.46
CA ALA A 386 0.58 5.06 -32.47
C ALA A 386 0.08 6.16 -33.43
N GLY A 387 -1.23 6.45 -33.47
CA GLY A 387 -1.81 7.40 -34.43
C GLY A 387 -1.86 6.88 -35.87
N GLU A 388 -1.74 5.57 -36.04
CA GLU A 388 -1.77 4.89 -37.32
C GLU A 388 -3.22 4.68 -37.81
N ASN A 389 -3.38 4.45 -39.12
CA ASN A 389 -4.70 4.21 -39.71
C ASN A 389 -5.11 2.72 -39.55
N PRO A 390 -6.18 2.41 -38.77
CA PRO A 390 -6.60 1.03 -38.55
C PRO A 390 -7.09 0.31 -39.81
N ILE A 391 -7.70 1.01 -40.75
CA ILE A 391 -8.20 0.39 -42.00
C ILE A 391 -7.03 -0.09 -42.85
N LYS A 392 -5.97 0.72 -42.92
CA LYS A 392 -4.72 0.35 -43.62
C LYS A 392 -4.08 -0.86 -42.96
N GLY A 393 -3.91 -0.85 -41.64
CA GLY A 393 -3.31 -1.96 -40.91
C GLY A 393 -4.10 -3.27 -40.99
N LEU A 394 -5.45 -3.20 -41.00
CA LEU A 394 -6.30 -4.36 -41.24
C LEU A 394 -6.11 -4.94 -42.64
N TYR A 395 -6.05 -4.07 -43.67
CA TYR A 395 -5.83 -4.51 -45.05
C TYR A 395 -4.49 -5.24 -45.19
N GLU A 396 -3.41 -4.63 -44.68
CA GLU A 396 -2.06 -5.22 -44.72
C GLU A 396 -1.99 -6.54 -43.96
N GLY A 397 -2.59 -6.62 -42.77
CA GLY A 397 -2.65 -7.87 -42.00
C GLY A 397 -3.38 -8.99 -42.72
N LEU A 398 -4.52 -8.70 -43.35
CA LEU A 398 -5.31 -9.69 -44.08
C LEU A 398 -4.61 -10.16 -45.37
N VAL A 399 -3.95 -9.25 -46.09
CA VAL A 399 -3.10 -9.60 -47.23
C VAL A 399 -1.93 -10.46 -46.77
N GLY A 400 -1.32 -10.13 -45.63
CA GLY A 400 -0.20 -10.85 -45.04
C GLY A 400 -0.50 -12.31 -44.66
N ILE A 401 -1.74 -12.60 -44.26
CA ILE A 401 -2.20 -13.99 -43.99
C ILE A 401 -2.77 -14.70 -45.23
N GLY A 402 -2.68 -14.09 -46.42
CA GLY A 402 -3.15 -14.67 -47.69
C GLY A 402 -4.64 -14.49 -47.97
N ARG A 403 -5.37 -13.66 -47.22
CA ARG A 403 -6.82 -13.40 -47.36
C ARG A 403 -7.07 -12.10 -48.14
N ARG A 404 -6.53 -11.99 -49.36
CA ARG A 404 -6.67 -10.80 -50.22
C ARG A 404 -8.14 -10.49 -50.59
N ASP A 405 -8.92 -11.55 -50.81
CA ASP A 405 -10.36 -11.52 -51.04
C ASP A 405 -11.12 -10.78 -49.92
N LEU A 406 -10.77 -11.10 -48.68
CA LEU A 406 -11.38 -10.50 -47.50
C LEU A 406 -10.85 -9.08 -47.25
N ALA A 407 -9.56 -8.84 -47.50
CA ALA A 407 -8.93 -7.54 -47.35
C ALA A 407 -9.60 -6.47 -48.21
N GLU A 408 -9.85 -6.77 -49.49
CA GLU A 408 -10.55 -5.85 -50.40
C GLU A 408 -12.01 -5.62 -50.00
N SER A 409 -12.71 -6.69 -49.60
CA SER A 409 -14.10 -6.63 -49.13
C SER A 409 -14.25 -5.74 -47.90
N ILE A 410 -13.32 -5.87 -46.94
CA ILE A 410 -13.32 -5.09 -45.70
C ILE A 410 -12.91 -3.65 -45.96
N ARG A 411 -11.90 -3.39 -46.80
CA ARG A 411 -11.51 -2.02 -47.19
C ARG A 411 -12.66 -1.27 -47.86
N LYS A 412 -13.36 -1.91 -48.80
CA LYS A 412 -14.52 -1.31 -49.49
C LYS A 412 -15.64 -0.98 -48.53
N LYS A 413 -16.00 -1.91 -47.62
CA LYS A 413 -17.04 -1.69 -46.61
C LYS A 413 -16.65 -0.63 -45.58
N ALA A 414 -15.40 -0.65 -45.12
CA ALA A 414 -14.91 0.30 -44.13
C ALA A 414 -14.93 1.74 -44.65
N ASN A 415 -14.58 1.93 -45.94
CA ASN A 415 -14.62 3.23 -46.58
C ASN A 415 -16.04 3.67 -46.97
N ALA A 416 -16.90 2.76 -47.43
CA ALA A 416 -18.28 3.07 -47.83
C ALA A 416 -19.13 3.59 -46.67
N ASP A 417 -18.99 2.97 -45.48
CA ASP A 417 -19.75 3.37 -44.29
C ASP A 417 -19.17 4.64 -43.63
N SER A 418 -17.87 4.91 -43.79
CA SER A 418 -17.24 6.17 -43.34
C SER A 418 -17.69 7.40 -44.14
N ALA A 419 -18.25 7.19 -45.34
CA ALA A 419 -18.75 8.22 -46.25
C ALA A 419 -20.27 8.48 -46.10
N SER A 420 -20.94 7.83 -45.15
CA SER A 420 -22.30 8.17 -44.75
C SER A 420 -22.34 9.62 -44.23
N PRO A 421 -23.19 10.53 -44.76
CA PRO A 421 -23.12 11.94 -44.42
C PRO A 421 -23.34 12.14 -42.92
N ARG A 422 -22.46 12.91 -42.28
CA ARG A 422 -22.81 13.67 -41.08
C ARG A 422 -24.10 14.41 -41.44
N LYS A 423 -25.23 14.04 -40.83
CA LYS A 423 -26.45 14.83 -40.95
C LYS A 423 -26.09 16.23 -40.48
N CYS A 424 -25.94 17.15 -41.43
CA CYS A 424 -26.02 18.58 -41.17
C CYS A 424 -27.35 18.80 -40.46
N ILE A 425 -27.29 19.08 -39.17
CA ILE A 425 -28.41 19.76 -38.51
C ILE A 425 -28.23 21.21 -38.96
N ALA A 426 -28.97 21.58 -39.99
CA ALA A 426 -29.08 22.95 -40.43
C ALA A 426 -30.07 23.68 -39.50
N MET A 427 -29.56 24.80 -38.95
CA MET A 427 -30.21 25.87 -38.16
C MET A 427 -31.01 25.50 -36.92
#